data_AF-A0A177CIJ8-F1
#
_entry.id   AF-A0A177CIJ8-F1
#
_cell.length_a   1.000
_cell.length_b   1.000
_cell.length_c   1.000
_cell.angle_alpha   90.00
_cell.angle_beta   90.00
_cell.angle_gamma   90.00
#
_symmetry.space_group_name_H-M   'P 1'
#
loop_
_entity.id
_entity.type
_entity.pdbx_description
1 polymer ?
#
loop_
_entity_poly.entity_id
_entity_poly.type
_entity_poly.pdbx_seq_one_letter_code
_entity_poly.pdbx_strand_id
1 'polypeptide(L)'
;LVLTSDQGIRFGQLHGKARKSRLLEVGLYIQFLTTIAIVSSVVLLEAGLAMVTDGQCYAASVVCILLYCISKTALYMNFNEHVHSLRVPRVTRIRDPVWLTCTVCVIAGVAGSIFFAAAAPVAQLEGKTGQCNIHLTKEAIISLSTFLLAVGTYLTGTLVCILWPALKSHAVPISTRTSTYTERRMSFLSVSKDGRLQEDERSRKSNNIMLCKNLMGWTTILSIAVINMTVYLTRAEAKRSHVCLLSCVTDAALSMIITSWL
;
A
#
# COMPACT_ATOMS: atom_id res chain seq x y z
N LEU A 1 -9.46 4.53 17.88
CA LEU A 1 -10.56 4.42 16.90
C LEU A 1 -11.36 5.73 16.73
N VAL A 2 -11.69 6.49 17.79
CA VAL A 2 -12.48 7.73 17.66
C VAL A 2 -11.68 8.91 17.05
N LEU A 3 -10.37 8.99 17.31
CA LEU A 3 -9.53 10.11 16.83
C LEU A 3 -9.15 10.01 15.34
N THR A 4 -9.14 8.82 14.74
CA THR A 4 -8.84 8.64 13.30
C THR A 4 -10.07 8.87 12.43
N SER A 5 -11.28 8.63 12.96
CA SER A 5 -12.55 8.93 12.28
C SER A 5 -12.75 10.44 12.10
N ASP A 6 -12.41 11.23 13.12
CA ASP A 6 -12.68 12.68 13.11
C ASP A 6 -11.72 13.45 12.18
N GLN A 7 -10.49 12.95 11.97
CA GLN A 7 -9.55 13.54 11.02
C GLN A 7 -9.83 13.11 9.56
N GLY A 8 -10.28 11.87 9.33
CA GLY A 8 -10.66 11.40 7.99
C GLY A 8 -11.93 12.08 7.45
N ILE A 9 -12.91 12.34 8.31
CA ILE A 9 -14.18 12.96 7.93
C ILE A 9 -14.02 14.46 7.63
N ARG A 10 -13.16 15.18 8.36
CA ARG A 10 -12.92 16.62 8.10
C ARG A 10 -12.19 16.90 6.79
N PHE A 11 -11.36 15.99 6.28
CA PHE A 11 -10.71 16.17 4.97
C PHE A 11 -11.64 15.91 3.78
N GLY A 12 -12.68 15.09 3.95
CA GLY A 12 -13.70 14.84 2.92
C GLY A 12 -14.66 16.01 2.69
N GLN A 13 -14.85 16.89 3.68
CA GLN A 13 -15.82 17.99 3.59
C GLN A 13 -15.30 19.24 2.85
N LEU A 14 -13.98 19.41 2.69
CA LEU A 14 -13.40 20.56 1.96
C LEU A 14 -13.29 20.34 0.43
N HIS A 15 -13.48 19.12 -0.06
CA HIS A 15 -13.47 18.81 -1.49
C HIS A 15 -14.78 18.12 -1.87
N GLY A 16 -15.77 18.88 -2.34
CA GLY A 16 -17.12 18.44 -2.72
C GLY A 16 -17.22 17.37 -3.82
N LYS A 17 -16.66 16.17 -3.61
CA LYS A 17 -16.75 14.99 -4.48
C LYS A 17 -17.03 13.74 -3.63
N ALA A 18 -18.23 13.66 -3.08
CA ALA A 18 -18.75 12.60 -2.21
C ALA A 18 -18.77 11.16 -2.81
N ARG A 19 -18.42 10.97 -4.09
CA ARG A 19 -18.37 9.64 -4.72
C ARG A 19 -16.98 8.99 -4.70
N LYS A 20 -15.92 9.77 -4.44
CA LYS A 20 -14.52 9.30 -4.49
C LYS A 20 -14.03 8.71 -3.16
N SER A 21 -14.66 9.03 -2.02
CA SER A 21 -14.26 8.50 -0.71
C SER A 21 -14.68 7.04 -0.49
N ARG A 22 -15.79 6.58 -1.08
CA ARG A 22 -16.39 5.30 -0.69
C ARG A 22 -15.51 4.07 -0.97
N LEU A 23 -14.74 4.04 -2.06
CA LEU A 23 -13.88 2.87 -2.32
C LEU A 23 -12.67 2.80 -1.39
N LEU A 24 -12.09 3.95 -1.09
CA LEU A 24 -10.98 4.07 -0.16
C LEU A 24 -11.43 3.74 1.27
N GLU A 25 -12.63 4.21 1.64
CA GLU A 25 -13.29 3.85 2.90
C GLU A 25 -13.61 2.35 2.99
N VAL A 26 -14.19 1.76 1.94
CA VAL A 26 -14.45 0.32 1.85
C VAL A 26 -13.15 -0.47 1.93
N GLY A 27 -12.10 -0.03 1.23
CA GLY A 27 -10.81 -0.71 1.24
C GLY A 27 -10.08 -0.60 2.60
N LEU A 28 -10.21 0.52 3.31
CA LEU A 28 -9.75 0.64 4.70
C LEU A 28 -10.53 -0.28 5.64
N TYR A 29 -11.84 -0.39 5.44
CA TYR A 29 -12.70 -1.30 6.21
C TYR A 29 -12.33 -2.77 5.97
N ILE A 30 -12.09 -3.16 4.72
CA ILE A 30 -11.62 -4.50 4.35
C ILE A 30 -10.25 -4.77 4.99
N GLN A 31 -9.32 -3.81 4.93
CA GLN A 31 -8.00 -3.95 5.55
C GLN A 31 -8.11 -4.17 7.06
N PHE A 32 -8.97 -3.39 7.72
CA PHE A 32 -9.22 -3.51 9.15
C PHE A 32 -9.80 -4.87 9.53
N LEU A 33 -10.83 -5.33 8.82
CA LEU A 33 -11.43 -6.65 9.03
C LEU A 33 -10.41 -7.77 8.80
N THR A 34 -9.57 -7.64 7.77
CA THR A 34 -8.55 -8.65 7.46
C THR A 34 -7.47 -8.69 8.54
N THR A 35 -7.03 -7.53 9.07
CA THR A 35 -6.09 -7.49 10.18
C THR A 35 -6.66 -8.13 11.45
N ILE A 36 -7.94 -7.87 11.77
CA ILE A 36 -8.61 -8.55 12.89
C ILE A 36 -8.64 -10.06 12.65
N ALA A 37 -9.02 -10.51 11.45
CA ALA A 37 -9.07 -11.91 11.11
C ALA A 37 -7.69 -12.60 11.20
N ILE A 38 -6.61 -11.91 10.80
CA ILE A 38 -5.24 -12.40 10.96
C ILE A 38 -4.90 -12.54 12.44
N VAL A 39 -5.11 -11.49 13.24
CA VAL A 39 -4.82 -11.52 14.68
C VAL A 39 -5.61 -12.60 15.39
N SER A 40 -6.92 -12.72 15.12
CA SER A 40 -7.75 -13.78 15.71
C SER A 40 -7.29 -15.17 15.28
N SER A 41 -6.92 -15.34 14.01
CA SER A 41 -6.41 -16.63 13.51
C SER A 41 -5.11 -17.02 14.21
N VAL A 42 -4.17 -16.09 14.37
CA VAL A 42 -2.92 -16.36 15.10
C VAL A 42 -3.22 -16.72 16.55
N VAL A 43 -4.04 -15.95 17.25
CA VAL A 43 -4.38 -16.24 18.65
C VAL A 43 -5.05 -17.61 18.79
N LEU A 44 -5.99 -17.97 17.91
CA LEU A 44 -6.67 -19.26 17.94
C LEU A 44 -5.73 -20.42 17.63
N LEU A 45 -4.82 -20.27 16.67
CA LEU A 45 -3.88 -21.32 16.27
C LEU A 45 -2.80 -21.54 17.34
N GLU A 46 -2.29 -20.47 17.92
CA GLU A 46 -1.23 -20.49 18.94
C GLU A 46 -1.75 -20.93 20.31
N ALA A 47 -2.82 -20.29 20.81
CA ALA A 47 -3.32 -20.52 22.16
C ALA A 47 -4.39 -21.61 22.23
N GLY A 48 -5.09 -21.90 21.13
CA GLY A 48 -6.22 -22.82 21.11
C GLY A 48 -5.86 -24.24 20.69
N LEU A 49 -5.19 -24.40 19.54
CA LEU A 49 -5.03 -25.73 18.91
C LEU A 49 -3.68 -26.39 19.15
N ALA A 50 -2.65 -25.64 19.61
CA ALA A 50 -1.29 -26.11 19.83
C ALA A 50 -0.65 -26.88 18.64
N MET A 51 -1.25 -26.79 17.44
CA MET A 51 -0.82 -27.40 16.18
C MET A 51 -0.33 -28.86 16.29
N VAL A 52 -1.05 -29.68 17.05
CA VAL A 52 -0.63 -31.05 17.41
C VAL A 52 -0.76 -32.03 16.23
N THR A 53 -1.59 -31.73 15.24
CA THR A 53 -1.86 -32.64 14.10
C THR A 53 -1.46 -32.04 12.76
N ASP A 54 -1.06 -32.90 11.81
CA ASP A 54 -0.69 -32.49 10.45
C ASP A 54 -1.80 -31.72 9.73
N GLY A 55 -3.05 -32.15 9.92
CA GLY A 55 -4.22 -31.47 9.34
C GLY A 55 -4.41 -30.06 9.88
N GLN A 56 -4.17 -29.84 11.18
CA GLN A 56 -4.24 -28.51 11.79
C GLN A 56 -3.10 -27.61 11.31
N CYS A 57 -1.88 -28.14 11.23
CA CYS A 57 -0.70 -27.44 10.69
C CYS A 57 -0.92 -27.00 9.23
N TYR A 58 -1.50 -27.87 8.42
CA TYR A 58 -1.87 -27.55 7.03
C TYR A 58 -2.94 -26.46 6.96
N ALA A 59 -4.04 -26.61 7.68
CA ALA A 59 -5.12 -25.63 7.70
C ALA A 59 -4.63 -24.24 8.18
N ALA A 60 -3.80 -24.21 9.22
CA ALA A 60 -3.17 -22.99 9.73
C ALA A 60 -2.35 -22.26 8.65
N SER A 61 -1.54 -23.02 7.91
CA SER A 61 -0.69 -22.50 6.85
C SER A 61 -1.50 -21.91 5.71
N VAL A 62 -2.54 -22.62 5.26
CA VAL A 62 -3.43 -22.17 4.18
C VAL A 62 -4.18 -20.90 4.60
N VAL A 63 -4.77 -20.88 5.80
CA VAL A 63 -5.48 -19.70 6.32
C VAL A 63 -4.56 -18.49 6.41
N CYS A 64 -3.32 -18.69 6.90
CA CYS A 64 -2.33 -17.62 7.00
C CYS A 64 -2.01 -17.01 5.62
N ILE A 65 -1.69 -17.84 4.63
CA ILE A 65 -1.36 -17.40 3.27
C ILE A 65 -2.57 -16.71 2.62
N LEU A 66 -3.76 -17.27 2.77
CA LEU A 66 -5.00 -16.67 2.24
C LEU A 66 -5.23 -15.28 2.81
N LEU A 67 -5.22 -15.14 4.13
CA LEU A 67 -5.45 -13.85 4.79
C LEU A 67 -4.36 -12.84 4.46
N TYR A 68 -3.09 -13.28 4.37
CA TYR A 68 -1.98 -12.45 3.94
C TYR A 68 -2.19 -11.92 2.51
N CYS A 69 -2.53 -12.80 1.57
CA CYS A 69 -2.81 -12.41 0.18
C CYS A 69 -3.99 -11.44 0.09
N ILE A 70 -5.07 -11.67 0.84
CA ILE A 70 -6.23 -10.77 0.88
C ILE A 70 -5.82 -9.38 1.42
N SER A 71 -5.05 -9.33 2.52
CA SER A 71 -4.55 -8.09 3.11
C SER A 71 -3.67 -7.31 2.14
N LYS A 72 -2.71 -7.97 1.49
CA LYS A 72 -1.87 -7.34 0.46
C LYS A 72 -2.67 -6.86 -0.75
N THR A 73 -3.69 -7.61 -1.16
CA THR A 73 -4.58 -7.22 -2.26
C THR A 73 -5.36 -5.96 -1.93
N ALA A 74 -5.97 -5.90 -0.75
CA ALA A 74 -6.71 -4.73 -0.29
C ALA A 74 -5.80 -3.49 -0.21
N LEU A 75 -4.60 -3.65 0.32
CA LEU A 75 -3.57 -2.62 0.35
C LEU A 75 -3.21 -2.11 -1.06
N TYR A 76 -2.96 -3.00 -2.03
CA TYR A 76 -2.64 -2.60 -3.41
C TYR A 76 -3.83 -1.99 -4.15
N MET A 77 -5.06 -2.43 -3.89
CA MET A 77 -6.27 -1.80 -4.42
C MET A 77 -6.41 -0.37 -3.90
N ASN A 78 -6.20 -0.15 -2.59
CA ASN A 78 -6.19 1.19 -2.01
C ASN A 78 -5.14 2.07 -2.67
N PHE A 79 -3.91 1.56 -2.80
CA PHE A 79 -2.83 2.25 -3.50
C PHE A 79 -3.23 2.67 -4.92
N ASN A 80 -3.78 1.74 -5.68
CA ASN A 80 -4.16 1.98 -7.07
C ASN A 80 -5.29 3.03 -7.17
N GLU A 81 -6.27 3.01 -6.27
CA GLU A 81 -7.31 4.04 -6.19
C GLU A 81 -6.71 5.40 -5.81
N HIS A 82 -5.74 5.46 -4.90
CA HIS A 82 -5.01 6.69 -4.57
C HIS A 82 -4.26 7.25 -5.80
N VAL A 83 -3.54 6.42 -6.55
CA VAL A 83 -2.82 6.83 -7.77
C VAL A 83 -3.79 7.33 -8.83
N HIS A 84 -4.86 6.58 -9.09
CA HIS A 84 -5.90 6.98 -10.04
C HIS A 84 -6.54 8.31 -9.62
N SER A 85 -6.76 8.49 -8.31
CA SER A 85 -7.32 9.71 -7.76
C SER A 85 -6.45 10.95 -8.04
N LEU A 86 -5.13 10.80 -7.94
CA LEU A 86 -4.14 11.84 -8.24
C LEU A 86 -3.99 12.11 -9.74
N ARG A 87 -3.99 11.06 -10.57
CA ARG A 87 -3.70 11.18 -12.00
C ARG A 87 -4.84 11.81 -12.79
N VAL A 88 -6.08 11.33 -12.61
CA VAL A 88 -7.20 11.77 -13.46
C VAL A 88 -8.50 11.91 -12.65
N PRO A 89 -8.76 13.07 -12.02
CA PRO A 89 -9.91 13.24 -11.14
C PRO A 89 -11.28 13.29 -11.84
N ARG A 90 -11.33 13.17 -13.18
CA ARG A 90 -12.55 13.29 -14.01
C ARG A 90 -12.79 12.11 -14.96
N VAL A 91 -11.84 11.18 -15.11
CA VAL A 91 -12.01 10.04 -16.00
C VAL A 91 -12.57 8.85 -15.22
N THR A 92 -13.43 8.08 -15.87
CA THR A 92 -14.03 6.85 -15.32
C THR A 92 -12.97 5.76 -15.14
N ARG A 93 -13.00 5.05 -14.01
CA ARG A 93 -12.02 4.00 -13.63
C ARG A 93 -11.72 2.98 -14.72
N ILE A 94 -12.76 2.48 -15.38
CA ILE A 94 -12.67 1.44 -16.43
C ILE A 94 -11.89 1.93 -17.67
N ARG A 95 -11.81 3.25 -17.86
CA ARG A 95 -11.11 3.87 -18.99
C ARG A 95 -9.65 4.21 -18.67
N ASP A 96 -9.21 4.04 -17.41
CA ASP A 96 -7.79 4.17 -17.06
C ASP A 96 -7.11 2.81 -17.23
N PRO A 97 -6.32 2.61 -18.33
CA PRO A 97 -5.71 1.33 -18.60
C PRO A 97 -4.69 0.94 -17.53
N VAL A 98 -4.06 1.91 -16.86
CA VAL A 98 -3.09 1.64 -15.79
C VAL A 98 -3.82 1.08 -14.57
N TRP A 99 -4.93 1.70 -14.17
CA TRP A 99 -5.73 1.21 -13.05
C TRP A 99 -6.26 -0.20 -13.31
N LEU A 100 -6.79 -0.44 -14.51
CA LEU A 100 -7.35 -1.74 -14.90
C LEU A 100 -6.25 -2.82 -14.95
N THR A 101 -5.12 -2.53 -15.60
CA THR A 101 -4.01 -3.49 -15.73
C THR A 101 -3.46 -3.87 -14.36
N CYS A 102 -3.19 -2.89 -13.49
CA CYS A 102 -2.72 -3.16 -12.12
C CYS A 102 -3.71 -4.01 -11.33
N THR A 103 -5.00 -3.70 -11.40
CA THR A 103 -6.04 -4.42 -10.66
C THR A 103 -6.16 -5.86 -11.15
N VAL A 104 -6.20 -6.07 -12.47
CA VAL A 104 -6.25 -7.41 -13.08
C VAL A 104 -5.00 -8.20 -12.74
N CYS A 105 -3.81 -7.61 -12.82
CA CYS A 105 -2.56 -8.27 -12.45
C CYS A 105 -2.56 -8.72 -10.99
N VAL A 106 -2.95 -7.84 -10.05
CA VAL A 106 -3.02 -8.18 -8.62
C VAL A 106 -3.99 -9.34 -8.39
N ILE A 107 -5.21 -9.24 -8.91
CA ILE A 107 -6.24 -10.27 -8.71
C ILE A 107 -5.81 -11.61 -9.33
N ALA A 108 -5.29 -11.59 -10.56
CA ALA A 108 -4.83 -12.79 -11.25
C ALA A 108 -3.65 -13.45 -10.53
N GLY A 109 -2.68 -12.65 -10.06
CA GLY A 109 -1.55 -13.15 -9.31
C GLY A 109 -1.97 -13.77 -7.98
N VAL A 110 -2.89 -13.13 -7.25
CA VAL A 110 -3.42 -13.67 -6.00
C VAL A 110 -4.21 -14.95 -6.23
N ALA A 111 -5.10 -14.97 -7.23
CA ALA A 111 -5.85 -16.18 -7.59
C ALA A 111 -4.91 -17.33 -7.98
N GLY A 112 -3.87 -17.04 -8.77
CA GLY A 112 -2.82 -18.01 -9.12
C GLY A 112 -2.05 -18.52 -7.91
N SER A 113 -1.74 -17.63 -6.96
CA SER A 113 -1.04 -17.98 -5.72
C SER A 113 -1.86 -18.89 -4.83
N ILE A 114 -3.16 -18.60 -4.70
CA ILE A 114 -4.11 -19.41 -3.95
C ILE A 114 -4.25 -20.80 -4.60
N PHE A 115 -4.42 -20.81 -5.93
CA PHE A 115 -4.52 -22.06 -6.69
C PHE A 115 -3.25 -22.90 -6.53
N PHE A 116 -2.08 -22.29 -6.62
CA PHE A 116 -0.80 -22.97 -6.45
C PHE A 116 -0.62 -23.51 -5.02
N ALA A 117 -0.97 -22.71 -4.00
CA ALA A 117 -0.91 -23.12 -2.60
C ALA A 117 -1.87 -24.29 -2.29
N ALA A 118 -3.02 -24.36 -2.97
CA ALA A 118 -3.95 -25.47 -2.87
C ALA A 118 -3.44 -26.74 -3.59
N ALA A 119 -2.72 -26.57 -4.71
CA ALA A 119 -2.25 -27.68 -5.54
C ALA A 119 -0.98 -28.38 -5.01
N ALA A 120 -0.11 -27.68 -4.28
CA ALA A 120 1.16 -28.23 -3.78
C ALA A 120 1.29 -28.12 -2.24
N PRO A 121 0.48 -28.86 -1.47
CA PRO A 121 0.53 -28.82 -0.02
C PRO A 121 1.72 -29.64 0.51
N VAL A 122 2.68 -28.98 1.15
CA VAL A 122 3.70 -29.67 1.97
C VAL A 122 3.76 -28.98 3.33
N ALA A 123 2.81 -29.30 4.20
CA ALA A 123 2.94 -29.04 5.63
C ALA A 123 3.21 -30.40 6.28
N GLN A 124 4.31 -30.51 7.02
CA GLN A 124 4.67 -31.75 7.71
C GLN A 124 5.02 -31.40 9.16
N LEU A 125 4.46 -32.12 10.13
CA LEU A 125 4.99 -32.10 11.48
C LEU A 125 6.40 -32.67 11.48
N GLU A 126 7.30 -31.96 12.15
CA GLU A 126 8.61 -32.51 12.42
C GLU A 126 8.50 -33.57 13.51
N GLY A 127 8.67 -34.84 13.14
CA GLY A 127 8.46 -35.99 14.04
C GLY A 127 9.37 -36.03 15.28
N LYS A 128 10.41 -35.19 15.37
CA LYS A 128 11.33 -35.11 16.52
C LYS A 128 10.91 -34.06 17.56
N THR A 129 10.35 -32.94 17.12
CA THR A 129 10.01 -31.79 17.97
C THR A 129 8.50 -31.61 18.12
N GLY A 130 7.70 -32.28 17.29
CA GLY A 130 6.25 -32.09 17.22
C GLY A 130 5.86 -30.70 16.72
N GLN A 131 6.81 -29.92 16.20
CA GLN A 131 6.57 -28.56 15.73
C GLN A 131 6.09 -28.58 14.28
N CYS A 132 5.09 -27.74 14.00
CA CYS A 132 4.57 -27.51 12.67
C CYS A 132 5.57 -26.68 11.85
N ASN A 133 6.21 -27.31 10.86
CA ASN A 133 7.08 -26.65 9.89
C ASN A 133 6.32 -26.44 8.58
N ILE A 134 6.23 -25.17 8.17
CA ILE A 134 5.57 -24.80 6.92
C ILE A 134 6.57 -25.03 5.79
N HIS A 135 6.49 -26.19 5.14
CA HIS A 135 7.32 -26.52 3.99
C HIS A 135 6.65 -26.06 2.69
N LEU A 136 6.45 -24.75 2.51
CA LEU A 136 6.26 -24.29 1.13
C LEU A 136 7.54 -24.58 0.35
N THR A 137 7.40 -25.12 -0.87
CA THR A 137 8.56 -25.30 -1.75
C THR A 137 9.22 -23.94 -1.93
N LYS A 138 10.55 -23.88 -1.76
CA LYS A 138 11.30 -22.61 -1.83
C LYS A 138 10.96 -21.84 -3.10
N GLU A 139 10.77 -22.56 -4.20
CA GLU A 139 10.37 -22.04 -5.50
C GLU A 139 9.03 -21.31 -5.48
N ALA A 140 8.01 -21.87 -4.81
CA ALA A 140 6.69 -21.26 -4.71
C ALA A 140 6.73 -19.96 -3.90
N ILE A 141 7.45 -19.97 -2.79
CA ILE A 141 7.62 -18.77 -1.95
C ILE A 141 8.36 -17.71 -2.73
N ILE A 142 9.49 -18.06 -3.34
CA ILE A 142 10.27 -17.12 -4.16
C ILE A 142 9.39 -16.55 -5.26
N SER A 143 8.63 -17.38 -5.99
CA SER A 143 7.73 -16.94 -7.05
C SER A 143 6.67 -15.95 -6.54
N LEU A 144 5.97 -16.31 -5.46
CA LEU A 144 4.96 -15.47 -4.82
C LEU A 144 5.54 -14.14 -4.32
N SER A 145 6.67 -14.21 -3.62
CA SER A 145 7.37 -13.06 -3.06
C SER A 145 7.87 -12.12 -4.15
N THR A 146 8.48 -12.67 -5.20
CA THR A 146 8.95 -11.91 -6.35
C THR A 146 7.78 -11.24 -7.06
N PHE A 147 6.65 -11.93 -7.23
CA PHE A 147 5.45 -11.35 -7.82
C PHE A 147 4.92 -10.16 -7.01
N LEU A 148 4.74 -10.33 -5.69
CA LEU A 148 4.26 -9.27 -4.80
C LEU A 148 5.21 -8.06 -4.78
N LEU A 149 6.53 -8.31 -4.74
CA LEU A 149 7.54 -7.26 -4.81
C LEU A 149 7.57 -6.56 -6.17
N ALA A 150 7.43 -7.29 -7.27
CA ALA A 150 7.39 -6.70 -8.62
C ALA A 150 6.17 -5.79 -8.78
N VAL A 151 5.00 -6.22 -8.31
CA VAL A 151 3.79 -5.38 -8.31
C VAL A 151 3.97 -4.16 -7.41
N GLY A 152 4.48 -4.34 -6.20
CA GLY A 152 4.73 -3.24 -5.27
C GLY A 152 5.71 -2.21 -5.82
N THR A 153 6.80 -2.65 -6.44
CA THR A 153 7.81 -1.77 -7.04
C THR A 153 7.27 -1.06 -8.29
N TYR A 154 6.52 -1.75 -9.14
CA TYR A 154 5.85 -1.14 -10.30
C TYR A 154 4.87 -0.04 -9.89
N LEU A 155 4.03 -0.32 -8.90
CA LEU A 155 3.05 0.63 -8.35
C LEU A 155 3.75 1.85 -7.73
N THR A 156 4.77 1.61 -6.90
CA THR A 156 5.56 2.69 -6.27
C THR A 156 6.31 3.51 -7.31
N GLY A 157 6.92 2.86 -8.31
CA GLY A 157 7.59 3.53 -9.42
C GLY A 157 6.64 4.39 -10.23
N THR A 158 5.44 3.90 -10.53
CA THR A 158 4.40 4.68 -11.22
C THR A 158 4.01 5.92 -10.43
N LEU A 159 3.83 5.80 -9.12
CA LEU A 159 3.57 6.94 -8.23
C LEU A 159 4.73 7.95 -8.28
N VAL A 160 5.99 7.49 -8.14
CA VAL A 160 7.17 8.34 -8.23
C VAL A 160 7.24 9.05 -9.59
N CYS A 161 7.01 8.34 -10.69
CA CYS A 161 7.01 8.93 -12.04
C CYS A 161 5.94 10.01 -12.21
N ILE A 162 4.77 9.85 -11.60
CA ILE A 162 3.69 10.85 -11.65
C ILE A 162 4.04 12.06 -10.76
N LEU A 163 4.63 11.83 -9.58
CA LEU A 163 4.99 12.90 -8.64
C LEU A 163 6.25 13.66 -9.06
N TRP A 164 7.21 13.00 -9.70
CA TRP A 164 8.50 13.57 -10.10
C TRP A 164 8.39 14.88 -10.91
N PRO A 165 7.57 14.99 -11.97
CA PRO A 165 7.42 16.26 -12.69
C PRO A 165 6.77 17.35 -11.85
N ALA A 166 5.88 17.02 -10.91
CA ALA A 166 5.32 18.00 -9.98
C ALA A 166 6.41 18.58 -9.06
N LEU A 167 7.34 17.74 -8.60
CA LEU A 167 8.51 18.15 -7.83
C LEU A 167 9.54 18.93 -8.68
N LYS A 168 9.84 18.48 -9.90
CA LYS A 168 10.84 19.10 -10.78
C LYS A 168 10.41 20.46 -11.33
N SER A 169 9.12 20.72 -11.50
CA SER A 169 8.61 22.03 -11.91
C SER A 169 8.98 23.18 -10.96
N HIS A 170 9.43 22.86 -9.74
CA HIS A 170 9.95 23.82 -8.76
C HIS A 170 11.47 24.04 -8.83
N ALA A 171 12.21 23.24 -9.59
CA ALA A 171 13.68 23.36 -9.68
C ALA A 171 14.15 24.30 -10.80
N VAL A 172 13.22 24.96 -11.52
CA VAL A 172 13.58 26.03 -12.46
C VAL A 172 13.31 27.38 -11.81
N PRO A 173 14.31 28.03 -11.19
CA PRO A 173 14.28 29.47 -11.04
C PRO A 173 14.39 30.07 -12.46
N ILE A 174 13.27 30.44 -13.07
CA ILE A 174 13.28 31.15 -14.34
C ILE A 174 13.66 32.61 -14.06
N SER A 175 14.87 32.91 -14.50
CA SER A 175 15.35 34.18 -15.08
C SER A 175 15.74 35.29 -14.12
N THR A 176 17.05 35.39 -13.92
CA THR A 176 17.86 36.58 -14.21
C THR A 176 17.09 37.58 -15.08
N ARG A 177 16.62 38.66 -14.48
CA ARG A 177 16.04 39.80 -15.19
C ARG A 177 17.20 40.67 -15.64
N THR A 178 17.85 40.30 -16.74
CA THR A 178 18.81 41.20 -17.40
C THR A 178 18.00 42.35 -17.98
N SER A 179 18.06 43.50 -17.32
CA SER A 179 17.38 44.72 -17.70
C SER A 179 18.07 45.37 -18.89
N THR A 180 17.46 45.29 -20.06
CA THR A 180 17.76 46.20 -21.16
C THR A 180 16.50 46.38 -21.99
N TYR A 181 15.69 47.40 -21.66
CA TYR A 181 15.17 48.39 -22.63
C TYR A 181 14.21 49.39 -21.96
N THR A 182 14.63 50.64 -22.10
CA THR A 182 13.95 51.95 -22.13
C THR A 182 12.40 52.06 -22.13
N GLU A 183 11.97 52.97 -21.24
CA GLU A 183 10.91 54.00 -21.35
C GLU A 183 9.41 53.69 -21.59
N ARG A 184 8.61 54.33 -20.71
CA ARG A 184 7.30 55.01 -20.89
C ARG A 184 6.05 54.19 -21.26
N ARG A 185 5.13 54.07 -20.29
CA ARG A 185 3.91 54.91 -20.15
C ARG A 185 3.00 54.41 -19.01
N MET A 186 2.31 55.37 -18.40
CA MET A 186 1.31 55.22 -17.33
C MET A 186 0.15 54.28 -17.67
N SER A 187 -0.23 53.43 -16.71
CA SER A 187 -1.63 53.11 -16.44
C SER A 187 -1.78 52.73 -14.96
N PHE A 188 -2.28 53.70 -14.20
CA PHE A 188 -2.59 53.61 -12.78
C PHE A 188 -3.94 52.90 -12.62
N LEU A 189 -3.91 51.59 -12.39
CA LEU A 189 -4.97 50.76 -11.79
C LEU A 189 -4.40 49.35 -11.55
N SER A 190 -3.39 49.27 -10.68
CA SER A 190 -2.88 47.99 -10.16
C SER A 190 -3.82 47.49 -9.06
N VAL A 191 -4.94 46.89 -9.48
CA VAL A 191 -5.75 46.03 -8.63
C VAL A 191 -4.85 44.94 -8.06
N SER A 192 -4.85 44.84 -6.72
CA SER A 192 -4.11 43.90 -5.88
C SER A 192 -4.00 42.49 -6.53
N LYS A 193 -2.86 42.23 -7.17
CA LYS A 193 -2.53 40.95 -7.81
C LYS A 193 -1.60 40.08 -6.93
N ASP A 194 -1.01 40.69 -5.89
CA ASP A 194 -0.13 40.00 -4.94
C ASP A 194 -0.88 39.05 -3.99
N GLY A 195 -2.12 39.36 -3.61
CA GLY A 195 -2.91 38.48 -2.74
C GLY A 195 -3.28 37.13 -3.37
N ARG A 196 -3.56 37.09 -4.68
CA ARG A 196 -3.91 35.85 -5.39
C ARG A 196 -2.69 34.96 -5.65
N LEU A 197 -1.53 35.54 -5.94
CA LEU A 197 -0.27 34.79 -6.09
C LEU A 197 0.17 34.16 -4.76
N GLN A 198 -0.05 34.86 -3.64
CA GLN A 198 0.31 34.37 -2.31
C GLN A 198 -0.64 33.25 -1.81
N GLU A 199 -1.94 33.32 -2.14
CA GLU A 199 -2.88 32.21 -1.88
C GLU A 199 -2.56 30.97 -2.74
N ASP A 200 -2.21 31.15 -4.01
CA ASP A 200 -1.81 30.04 -4.90
C ASP A 200 -0.50 29.36 -4.44
N GLU A 201 0.48 30.12 -3.95
CA GLU A 201 1.71 29.55 -3.36
C GLU A 201 1.46 28.78 -2.06
N ARG A 202 0.62 29.32 -1.17
CA ARG A 202 0.29 28.66 0.12
C ARG A 202 -0.51 27.38 -0.09
N SER A 203 -1.46 27.40 -1.04
CA SER A 203 -2.25 26.24 -1.46
C SER A 203 -1.36 25.16 -2.10
N ARG A 204 -0.42 25.55 -2.98
CA ARG A 204 0.56 24.61 -3.58
C ARG A 204 1.49 23.97 -2.56
N LYS A 205 2.02 24.75 -1.60
CA LYS A 205 2.93 24.24 -0.57
C LYS A 205 2.25 23.21 0.34
N SER A 206 0.97 23.42 0.68
CA SER A 206 0.15 22.47 1.44
C SER A 206 -0.05 21.14 0.69
N ASN A 207 -0.38 21.20 -0.60
CA ASN A 207 -0.56 19.99 -1.43
C ASN A 207 0.73 19.16 -1.56
N ASN A 208 1.89 19.82 -1.63
CA ASN A 208 3.18 19.14 -1.74
C ASN A 208 3.58 18.39 -0.46
N ILE A 209 3.26 18.96 0.71
CA ILE A 209 3.50 18.28 1.99
C ILE A 209 2.66 17.01 2.07
N MET A 210 1.39 17.06 1.66
CA MET A 210 0.51 15.90 1.63
C MET A 210 1.00 14.81 0.65
N LEU A 211 1.46 15.22 -0.54
CA LEU A 211 2.03 14.29 -1.54
C LEU A 211 3.31 13.61 -1.05
N CYS A 212 4.21 14.37 -0.42
CA CYS A 212 5.45 13.82 0.15
C CYS A 212 5.14 12.85 1.28
N LYS A 213 4.19 13.19 2.15
CA LYS A 213 3.71 12.33 3.24
C LYS A 213 3.21 10.98 2.72
N ASN A 214 2.41 11.01 1.65
CA ASN A 214 1.90 9.81 0.99
C ASN A 214 3.04 8.99 0.38
N LEU A 215 3.97 9.63 -0.33
CA LEU A 215 5.12 8.94 -0.90
C LEU A 215 5.96 8.24 0.17
N MET A 216 6.24 8.92 1.28
CA MET A 216 6.95 8.34 2.42
C MET A 216 6.24 7.09 2.92
N GLY A 217 4.94 7.15 3.21
CA GLY A 217 4.20 6.00 3.71
C GLY A 217 4.24 4.79 2.76
N TRP A 218 4.09 5.01 1.45
CA TRP A 218 4.17 3.92 0.48
C TRP A 218 5.57 3.31 0.35
N THR A 219 6.62 4.15 0.36
CA THR A 219 8.00 3.65 0.36
C THR A 219 8.32 2.86 1.64
N THR A 220 7.77 3.27 2.79
CA THR A 220 7.89 2.52 4.04
C THR A 220 7.20 1.17 3.98
N ILE A 221 5.99 1.09 3.40
CA ILE A 221 5.29 -0.20 3.23
C ILE A 221 6.10 -1.15 2.34
N LEU A 222 6.66 -0.64 1.25
CA LEU A 222 7.48 -1.44 0.34
C LEU A 222 8.79 -1.91 1.02
N SER A 223 9.46 -1.05 1.79
CA SER A 223 10.68 -1.43 2.50
C SER A 223 10.42 -2.51 3.56
N ILE A 224 9.32 -2.40 4.32
CA ILE A 224 8.91 -3.43 5.27
C ILE A 224 8.70 -4.78 4.56
N ALA A 225 8.02 -4.78 3.41
CA ALA A 225 7.80 -6.00 2.64
C ALA A 225 9.13 -6.63 2.18
N VAL A 226 10.07 -5.83 1.68
CA VAL A 226 11.41 -6.29 1.28
C VAL A 226 12.17 -6.88 2.46
N ILE A 227 12.13 -6.22 3.62
CA ILE A 227 12.79 -6.70 4.84
C ILE A 227 12.20 -8.05 5.27
N ASN A 228 10.87 -8.16 5.34
CA ASN A 228 10.18 -9.39 5.72
C ASN A 228 10.54 -10.55 4.77
N MET A 229 10.56 -10.30 3.45
CA MET A 229 10.96 -11.30 2.47
C MET A 229 12.44 -11.70 2.59
N THR A 230 13.33 -10.73 2.82
CA THR A 230 14.76 -11.01 2.98
C THR A 230 15.03 -11.85 4.22
N VAL A 231 14.36 -11.55 5.33
CA VAL A 231 14.43 -12.35 6.56
C VAL A 231 13.94 -13.77 6.31
N TYR A 232 12.82 -13.92 5.59
CA TYR A 232 12.25 -15.22 5.26
C TYR A 232 13.18 -16.08 4.39
N LEU A 233 13.86 -15.47 3.41
CA LEU A 233 14.77 -16.18 2.50
C LEU A 233 16.11 -16.55 3.14
N THR A 234 16.62 -15.72 4.06
CA THR A 234 17.97 -15.88 4.64
C THR A 234 17.99 -16.74 5.89
N ARG A 235 16.93 -16.73 6.70
CA ARG A 235 16.88 -17.43 8.00
C ARG A 235 16.17 -18.77 7.83
N ALA A 236 16.89 -19.89 7.98
CA ALA A 236 16.27 -21.22 8.00
C ALA A 236 15.20 -21.37 9.10
N GLU A 237 15.41 -20.70 10.24
CA GLU A 237 14.48 -20.61 11.37
C GLU A 237 13.16 -19.89 11.02
N ALA A 238 13.14 -19.07 9.95
CA ALA A 238 11.93 -18.38 9.51
C ALA A 238 10.88 -19.31 8.87
N LYS A 239 11.24 -20.58 8.65
CA LYS A 239 10.33 -21.62 8.15
C LYS A 239 9.40 -22.19 9.23
N ARG A 240 9.65 -21.87 10.50
CA ARG A 240 8.74 -22.24 11.60
C ARG A 240 7.43 -21.47 11.46
N SER A 241 6.32 -22.19 11.64
CA SER A 241 4.96 -21.65 11.55
C SER A 241 4.75 -20.37 12.37
N HIS A 242 5.21 -20.37 13.64
CA HIS A 242 5.15 -19.22 14.54
C HIS A 242 5.79 -17.95 13.96
N VAL A 243 6.94 -18.07 13.29
CA VAL A 243 7.65 -16.91 12.72
C VAL A 243 6.91 -16.37 11.51
N CYS A 244 6.33 -17.24 10.68
CA CYS A 244 5.51 -16.85 9.55
C CYS A 244 4.22 -16.13 9.99
N LEU A 245 3.52 -16.67 11.00
CA LEU A 245 2.32 -16.07 11.57
C LEU A 245 2.62 -14.69 12.19
N LEU A 246 3.70 -14.58 12.95
CA LEU A 246 4.13 -13.30 13.54
C LEU A 246 4.51 -12.29 12.45
N SER A 247 5.22 -12.72 11.41
CA SER A 247 5.55 -11.87 10.26
C SER A 247 4.29 -11.37 9.52
N CYS A 248 3.27 -12.22 9.35
CA CYS A 248 2.00 -11.81 8.76
C CYS A 248 1.24 -10.80 9.63
N VAL A 249 1.17 -11.03 10.95
CA VAL A 249 0.52 -10.11 11.89
C VAL A 249 1.23 -8.76 11.89
N THR A 250 2.56 -8.76 12.00
CA THR A 250 3.35 -7.52 12.01
C THR A 250 3.22 -6.75 10.71
N ASP A 251 3.28 -7.43 9.55
CA ASP A 251 3.08 -6.81 8.24
C ASP A 251 1.67 -6.21 8.09
N ALA A 252 0.62 -6.93 8.50
CA ALA A 252 -0.76 -6.46 8.45
C ALA A 252 -1.01 -5.28 9.40
N ALA A 253 -0.46 -5.34 10.62
CA ALA A 253 -0.57 -4.27 11.60
C ALA A 253 0.16 -3.00 11.14
N LEU A 254 1.39 -3.13 10.64
CA LEU A 254 2.15 -1.99 10.11
C LEU A 254 1.46 -1.40 8.88
N SER A 255 0.95 -2.24 7.97
CA SER A 255 0.18 -1.77 6.82
C SER A 255 -1.06 -0.99 7.25
N MET A 256 -1.77 -1.44 8.29
CA MET A 256 -2.93 -0.72 8.84
C MET A 256 -2.55 0.60 9.49
N ILE A 257 -1.46 0.64 10.27
CA ILE A 257 -0.97 1.87 10.91
C ILE A 257 -0.58 2.90 9.85
N ILE A 258 0.17 2.48 8.82
CA ILE A 258 0.64 3.38 7.76
C ILE A 258 -0.52 3.87 6.90
N THR A 259 -1.45 2.99 6.53
CA THR A 259 -2.65 3.39 5.76
C THR A 259 -3.59 4.28 6.56
N SER A 260 -3.67 4.12 7.89
CA SER A 260 -4.43 5.02 8.76
C SER A 260 -3.73 6.37 8.96
N TRP A 261 -2.41 6.42 8.80
CA TRP A 261 -1.63 7.64 8.93
C TRP A 261 -1.63 8.48 7.65
N LEU A 262 -1.75 7.83 6.48
CA LEU A 262 -1.81 8.46 5.16
C LEU A 262 -3.04 9.38 5.02
#